data_AF-A0A453FNN3-F1
#
_entry.id   AF-A0A453FNN3-F1
#
_cell.length_a   1.000
_cell.length_b   1.000
_cell.length_c   1.000
_cell.angle_alpha   90.00
_cell.angle_beta   90.00
_cell.angle_gamma   90.00
#
_symmetry.space_group_name_H-M   'P 1'
#
loop_
_entity.id
_entity.type
_entity.pdbx_description
1 polymer ?
#
loop_
_entity_poly.entity_id
_entity_poly.type
_entity_poly.pdbx_seq_one_letter_code
_entity_poly.pdbx_strand_id
1 'polypeptide(L)'
;MSAAAFAKGLLDLEGDLTPILVSLVSKDSSMLDGLQDGTIEISEAKAQLHDIIISSKVANGGDPAGFPWMVDGADVSTNAAQLLTDLALWRTEIDMDRIAAGLPCGSESFLLMFARWKKLERDLYNERKKRFDTTQIPDIYDSCKYDLLHNSHLNLNGLHDLFKVSQLLADGVIPNEYGINPKQKLKIGSKIARRLLGKILIDLHNTRREITEVAAESSTRHDPIVVSSTKRKERCYHDSVRNENFEGSSTDEKSVDLDSHKETKYCLDPKYANVLDPERRVRTRLYFTSESHIHSLMNVLRYCYLDESLNGEESLICKNASDHLFKTKELDYMSYIVLRMFENTEVLKFP
;
A
#
# COMPACT_ATOMS: atom_id res chain seq x y z
N MET A 1 11.98 -12.46 -8.18
CA MET A 1 10.64 -13.07 -8.32
C MET A 1 9.72 -12.02 -8.92
N SER A 2 8.95 -12.30 -9.97
CA SER A 2 7.98 -11.31 -10.49
C SER A 2 6.75 -11.27 -9.56
N ALA A 3 6.06 -10.13 -9.47
CA ALA A 3 4.81 -10.03 -8.72
C ALA A 3 3.78 -11.10 -9.16
N ALA A 4 3.82 -11.47 -10.44
CA ALA A 4 3.06 -12.58 -11.02
C ALA A 4 3.41 -13.95 -10.43
N ALA A 5 4.71 -14.27 -10.40
CA ALA A 5 5.19 -15.55 -9.87
C ALA A 5 4.92 -15.65 -8.36
N PHE A 6 4.99 -14.53 -7.66
CA PHE A 6 4.68 -14.44 -6.24
C PHE A 6 3.18 -14.59 -5.96
N ALA A 7 2.30 -13.87 -6.66
CA ALA A 7 0.84 -14.03 -6.52
C ALA A 7 0.37 -15.45 -6.88
N LYS A 8 1.00 -16.06 -7.88
CA LYS A 8 0.74 -17.46 -8.27
C LYS A 8 1.12 -18.44 -7.16
N GLY A 9 2.28 -18.25 -6.54
CA GLY A 9 2.73 -19.06 -5.41
C GLY A 9 1.92 -18.83 -4.13
N LEU A 10 1.53 -17.60 -3.84
CA LEU A 10 0.71 -17.25 -2.68
C LEU A 10 -0.70 -17.86 -2.75
N LEU A 11 -1.28 -17.91 -3.95
CA LEU A 11 -2.63 -18.40 -4.17
C LEU A 11 -2.68 -19.88 -4.59
N ASP A 12 -1.53 -20.56 -4.63
CA ASP A 12 -1.37 -21.96 -5.04
C ASP A 12 -2.05 -22.30 -6.38
N LEU A 13 -1.82 -21.45 -7.39
CA LEU A 13 -2.48 -21.56 -8.69
C LEU A 13 -1.62 -22.37 -9.67
N GLU A 14 -2.14 -23.49 -10.15
CA GLU A 14 -1.55 -24.27 -11.25
C GLU A 14 -1.97 -23.71 -12.64
N GLY A 15 -1.08 -23.75 -13.64
CA GLY A 15 -1.37 -23.30 -15.02
C GLY A 15 -1.16 -21.80 -15.31
N ASP A 16 -1.62 -21.32 -16.46
CA ASP A 16 -1.53 -19.90 -16.84
C ASP A 16 -2.43 -19.03 -15.94
N LEU A 17 -1.94 -17.85 -15.54
CA LEU A 17 -2.68 -16.95 -14.67
C LEU A 17 -4.00 -16.52 -15.34
N THR A 18 -5.10 -16.56 -14.60
CA THR A 18 -6.40 -16.07 -15.09
C THR A 18 -6.27 -14.61 -15.56
N PRO A 19 -7.03 -14.17 -16.57
CA PRO A 19 -6.91 -12.81 -17.14
C PRO A 19 -7.02 -11.67 -16.10
N ILE A 20 -7.80 -11.88 -15.02
CA ILE A 20 -7.84 -10.97 -13.87
C ILE A 20 -6.46 -10.89 -13.19
N LEU A 21 -5.81 -12.02 -12.90
CA LEU A 21 -4.46 -12.00 -12.33
C LEU A 21 -3.43 -11.44 -13.31
N VAL A 22 -3.61 -11.66 -14.62
CA VAL A 22 -2.80 -11.03 -15.67
C VAL A 22 -3.01 -9.52 -15.69
N SER A 23 -4.21 -8.99 -15.47
CA SER A 23 -4.47 -7.54 -15.35
C SER A 23 -3.94 -6.96 -14.04
N LEU A 24 -3.90 -7.75 -12.96
CA LEU A 24 -3.27 -7.40 -11.68
C LEU A 24 -1.73 -7.41 -11.74
N VAL A 25 -1.19 -8.13 -12.73
CA VAL A 25 0.23 -8.28 -13.04
C VAL A 25 0.66 -7.38 -14.20
N SER A 26 -0.30 -6.84 -14.95
CA SER A 26 -0.04 -6.04 -16.14
C SER A 26 0.64 -4.75 -15.69
N LYS A 27 1.95 -4.69 -15.95
CA LYS A 27 2.77 -3.49 -15.87
C LYS A 27 2.24 -2.48 -16.89
N ASP A 28 1.13 -1.82 -16.60
CA ASP A 28 1.07 -0.42 -16.97
C ASP A 28 2.05 0.28 -16.03
N SER A 29 3.33 0.25 -16.41
CA SER A 29 4.46 0.89 -15.74
C SER A 29 4.16 2.36 -15.43
N SER A 30 3.23 2.97 -16.16
CA SER A 30 2.79 4.35 -15.91
C SER A 30 1.80 4.53 -14.76
N MET A 31 1.16 3.51 -14.18
CA MET A 31 0.23 3.78 -13.07
C MET A 31 0.97 4.06 -11.75
N LEU A 32 2.11 3.40 -11.52
CA LEU A 32 2.85 3.43 -10.25
C LEU A 32 4.36 3.72 -10.39
N ASP A 33 5.01 3.46 -11.54
CA ASP A 33 6.44 3.78 -11.76
C ASP A 33 6.64 5.24 -12.20
N GLY A 34 5.95 6.19 -11.55
CA GLY A 34 6.33 7.60 -11.57
C GLY A 34 7.63 7.81 -10.78
N LEU A 35 8.72 7.20 -11.24
CA LEU A 35 9.99 6.91 -10.55
C LEU A 35 10.81 8.13 -10.06
N GLN A 36 10.24 9.33 -9.95
CA GLN A 36 10.97 10.51 -9.44
C GLN A 36 10.22 11.43 -8.47
N ASP A 37 8.96 11.17 -8.11
CA ASP A 37 8.21 12.23 -7.42
C ASP A 37 8.35 12.30 -5.91
N GLY A 38 8.84 11.31 -5.16
CA GLY A 38 8.95 11.41 -3.68
C GLY A 38 10.35 11.18 -3.09
N THR A 39 11.31 10.77 -3.91
CA THR A 39 12.58 10.18 -3.44
C THR A 39 13.46 11.17 -2.70
N ILE A 40 13.49 12.44 -3.13
CA ILE A 40 14.25 13.50 -2.46
C ILE A 40 13.68 13.73 -1.06
N GLU A 41 12.37 13.95 -0.95
CA GLU A 41 11.73 14.16 0.35
C GLU A 41 11.84 12.93 1.29
N ILE A 42 11.77 11.71 0.76
CA ILE A 42 12.02 10.49 1.53
C ILE A 42 13.47 10.47 2.04
N SER A 43 14.43 10.80 1.17
CA SER A 43 15.85 10.80 1.55
C SER A 43 16.14 11.85 2.62
N GLU A 44 15.51 13.03 2.53
CA GLU A 44 15.56 14.06 3.56
C GLU A 44 14.90 13.59 4.87
N ALA A 45 13.75 12.92 4.82
CA ALA A 45 13.09 12.35 5.99
C ALA A 45 13.97 11.31 6.67
N LYS A 46 14.54 10.37 5.90
CA LYS A 46 15.47 9.35 6.40
C LYS A 46 16.72 9.97 7.03
N ALA A 47 17.28 11.03 6.44
CA ALA A 47 18.43 11.73 7.00
C ALA A 47 18.09 12.43 8.34
N GLN A 48 16.96 13.13 8.42
CA GLN A 48 16.50 13.75 9.68
C GLN A 48 16.20 12.69 10.75
N LEU A 49 15.58 11.58 10.35
CA LEU A 49 15.28 10.45 11.22
C LEU A 49 16.57 9.79 11.75
N HIS A 50 17.59 9.64 10.90
CA HIS A 50 18.92 9.17 11.31
C HIS A 50 19.51 10.05 12.41
N ASP A 51 19.51 11.37 12.20
CA ASP A 51 20.03 12.33 13.19
C ASP A 51 19.26 12.26 14.51
N ILE A 52 17.93 12.09 14.45
CA ILE A 52 17.06 11.91 15.64
C ILE A 52 17.44 10.65 16.42
N ILE A 53 17.59 9.50 15.72
CA ILE A 53 17.93 8.22 16.35
C ILE A 53 19.31 8.31 17.01
N ILE A 54 20.32 8.84 16.31
CA ILE A 54 21.68 8.96 16.86
C ILE A 54 21.74 9.94 18.03
N SER A 55 20.93 11.00 18.00
CA SER A 55 20.89 12.03 19.05
C SER A 55 20.03 11.65 20.26
N SER A 56 19.24 10.57 20.17
CA SER A 56 18.39 10.09 21.28
C SER A 56 19.24 9.58 22.45
N LYS A 57 19.60 10.50 23.36
CA LYS A 57 20.31 10.15 24.60
C LYS A 57 19.37 9.40 25.54
N VAL A 58 19.93 8.51 26.35
CA VAL A 58 19.26 7.95 27.55
C VAL A 58 18.80 9.12 28.42
N ALA A 59 17.51 9.47 28.35
CA ALA A 59 16.92 10.44 29.24
C ALA A 59 16.84 9.79 30.63
N ASN A 60 17.89 9.96 31.42
CA ASN A 60 17.81 9.72 32.86
C ASN A 60 16.92 10.82 33.46
N GLY A 61 15.64 10.50 33.66
CA GLY A 61 14.78 11.16 34.64
C GLY A 61 14.31 12.59 34.35
N GLY A 62 13.97 12.91 33.10
CA GLY A 62 13.22 14.13 32.76
C GLY A 62 12.02 13.78 31.88
N ASP A 63 10.92 14.49 32.07
CA ASP A 63 9.62 14.38 31.36
C ASP A 63 9.72 13.87 29.91
N PRO A 64 8.75 13.08 29.42
CA PRO A 64 8.75 12.62 28.04
C PRO A 64 8.53 13.83 27.14
N ALA A 65 9.61 14.48 26.72
CA ALA A 65 9.63 15.16 25.44
C ALA A 65 9.63 14.09 24.35
N GLY A 66 8.61 13.22 24.36
CA GLY A 66 8.21 12.43 23.22
C GLY A 66 8.01 13.42 22.09
N PHE A 67 8.60 13.12 20.94
CA PHE A 67 8.65 13.99 19.78
C PHE A 67 7.26 14.57 19.49
N PRO A 68 6.93 15.83 19.88
CA PRO A 68 5.53 16.29 19.97
C PRO A 68 4.82 16.32 18.62
N TRP A 69 5.59 16.23 17.53
CA TRP A 69 5.13 16.19 16.16
C TRP A 69 4.75 14.78 15.65
N MET A 70 5.05 13.69 16.37
CA MET A 70 4.76 12.30 15.96
C MET A 70 3.42 11.85 16.54
N VAL A 71 2.39 12.59 16.15
CA VAL A 71 1.02 12.50 16.69
C VAL A 71 0.25 11.25 16.24
N ASP A 72 0.81 10.44 15.36
CA ASP A 72 0.20 9.22 14.81
C ASP A 72 0.66 7.93 15.50
N GLY A 73 1.39 8.03 16.61
CA GLY A 73 1.83 6.87 17.39
C GLY A 73 3.03 6.15 16.78
N ALA A 74 3.68 6.77 15.79
CA ALA A 74 4.90 6.31 15.15
C ALA A 74 6.16 6.75 15.90
N ASP A 75 6.10 7.01 17.22
CA ASP A 75 7.20 7.59 18.00
C ASP A 75 8.49 6.76 17.94
N VAL A 76 9.62 7.46 17.79
CA VAL A 76 10.95 6.88 17.93
C VAL A 76 11.24 6.78 19.42
N SER A 77 11.68 5.60 19.86
CA SER A 77 12.00 5.38 21.27
C SER A 77 13.02 6.39 21.79
N THR A 78 12.82 6.87 23.02
CA THR A 78 13.73 7.85 23.66
C THR A 78 15.14 7.30 23.89
N ASN A 79 15.30 5.98 23.92
CA ASN A 79 16.58 5.29 24.03
C ASN A 79 17.05 4.68 22.68
N ALA A 80 16.58 5.16 21.53
CA ALA A 80 16.86 4.55 20.23
C ALA A 80 18.36 4.43 19.90
N ALA A 81 19.23 5.34 20.37
CA ALA A 81 20.68 5.23 20.17
C ALA A 81 21.27 4.02 20.92
N GLN A 82 20.76 3.73 22.12
CA GLN A 82 21.16 2.55 22.88
C GLN A 82 20.64 1.28 22.20
N LEU A 83 19.36 1.26 21.81
CA LEU A 83 18.78 0.12 21.09
C LEU A 83 19.54 -0.16 19.78
N LEU A 84 19.97 0.87 19.05
CA LEU A 84 20.77 0.73 17.84
C LEU A 84 22.15 0.13 18.12
N THR A 85 22.75 0.48 19.27
CA THR A 85 24.01 -0.12 19.73
C THR A 85 23.79 -1.58 20.11
N ASP A 86 22.73 -1.89 20.84
CA ASP A 86 22.36 -3.27 21.23
C ASP A 86 22.09 -4.12 19.99
N LEU A 87 21.42 -3.56 18.98
CA LEU A 87 21.15 -4.19 17.69
C LEU A 87 22.44 -4.57 16.95
N ALA A 88 23.44 -3.68 16.95
CA ALA A 88 24.71 -3.93 16.26
C ALA A 88 25.70 -4.78 17.05
N LEU A 89 25.57 -4.83 18.37
CA LEU A 89 26.34 -5.77 19.20
C LEU A 89 25.85 -7.20 19.05
N TRP A 90 24.63 -7.40 18.54
CA TRP A 90 24.11 -8.72 18.27
C TRP A 90 24.90 -9.39 17.15
N ARG A 91 25.69 -10.39 17.54
CA ARG A 91 26.39 -11.26 16.60
C ARG A 91 25.54 -12.49 16.41
N THR A 92 25.17 -12.77 15.16
CA THR A 92 24.64 -14.07 14.76
C THR A 92 25.69 -15.13 15.06
N GLU A 93 25.63 -15.75 16.24
CA GLU A 93 26.16 -17.09 16.43
C GLU A 93 25.14 -18.06 15.83
N ILE A 94 25.04 -18.07 14.49
CA ILE A 94 24.36 -19.16 13.80
C ILE A 94 25.26 -20.37 13.96
N ASP A 95 24.94 -21.16 14.97
CA ASP A 95 25.56 -22.45 15.21
C ASP A 95 25.26 -23.38 14.02
N MET A 96 26.25 -23.49 13.12
CA MET A 96 26.17 -24.29 11.91
C MET A 96 26.09 -25.80 12.21
N ASP A 97 26.38 -26.23 13.44
CA ASP A 97 26.32 -27.64 13.84
C ASP A 97 24.87 -28.13 14.06
N ARG A 98 23.88 -27.23 13.91
CA ARG A 98 22.45 -27.52 14.03
C ARG A 98 21.80 -28.20 12.81
N ILE A 99 22.59 -28.88 11.97
CA ILE A 99 22.13 -29.65 10.80
C ILE A 99 21.00 -30.64 11.17
N ALA A 100 20.97 -31.11 12.42
CA ALA A 100 19.92 -32.00 12.94
C ALA A 100 18.53 -31.35 13.12
N ALA A 101 18.41 -30.02 13.11
CA ALA A 101 17.14 -29.31 13.34
C ALA A 101 16.24 -29.25 12.09
N GLY A 102 16.75 -29.62 10.90
CA GLY A 102 16.07 -29.43 9.62
C GLY A 102 16.63 -28.25 8.83
N LEU A 103 16.27 -28.13 7.55
CA LEU A 103 16.73 -27.03 6.69
C LEU A 103 15.95 -25.73 6.96
N PRO A 104 16.55 -24.55 6.70
CA PRO A 104 15.80 -23.30 6.66
C PRO A 104 14.64 -23.35 5.66
N CYS A 105 13.54 -22.66 5.98
CA CYS A 105 12.34 -22.57 5.16
C CYS A 105 12.60 -21.85 3.83
N GLY A 106 11.82 -22.19 2.80
CA GLY A 106 11.87 -21.51 1.49
C GLY A 106 13.03 -21.97 0.60
N SER A 107 13.56 -23.18 0.84
CA SER A 107 14.73 -23.73 0.11
C SER A 107 16.02 -22.92 0.29
N GLU A 108 16.09 -22.09 1.33
CA GLU A 108 17.32 -21.39 1.73
C GLU A 108 18.30 -22.42 2.35
N SER A 109 19.57 -22.40 1.93
CA SER A 109 20.61 -23.21 2.59
C SER A 109 21.15 -22.49 3.82
N PHE A 110 21.71 -23.22 4.79
CA PHE A 110 22.35 -22.60 5.96
C PHE A 110 23.43 -21.58 5.58
N LEU A 111 24.18 -21.82 4.49
CA LEU A 111 25.17 -20.88 3.98
C LEU A 111 24.52 -19.57 3.49
N LEU A 112 23.37 -19.66 2.82
CA LEU A 112 22.63 -18.48 2.37
C LEU A 112 22.02 -17.70 3.53
N MET A 113 21.44 -18.39 4.52
CA MET A 113 20.95 -17.79 5.76
C MET A 113 22.08 -17.07 6.51
N PHE A 114 23.23 -17.72 6.66
CA PHE A 114 24.42 -17.11 7.26
C PHE A 114 24.89 -15.88 6.47
N ALA A 115 24.95 -15.97 5.13
CA ALA A 115 25.34 -14.85 4.28
C ALA A 115 24.36 -13.67 4.38
N ARG A 116 23.05 -13.92 4.48
CA ARG A 116 22.01 -12.92 4.70
C ARG A 116 22.23 -12.19 6.01
N TRP A 117 22.37 -12.91 7.12
CA TRP A 117 22.61 -12.31 8.43
C TRP A 117 23.94 -11.54 8.52
N LYS A 118 25.01 -12.07 7.94
CA LYS A 118 26.31 -11.36 7.87
C LYS A 118 26.25 -10.11 7.02
N LYS A 119 25.45 -10.11 5.95
CA LYS A 119 25.21 -8.92 5.14
C LYS A 119 24.50 -7.85 5.98
N LEU A 120 23.42 -8.20 6.67
CA LEU A 120 22.67 -7.25 7.51
C LEU A 120 23.53 -6.64 8.62
N GLU A 121 24.35 -7.44 9.30
CA GLU A 121 25.31 -6.97 10.31
C GLU A 121 26.26 -5.89 9.75
N ARG A 122 26.86 -6.18 8.58
CA ARG A 122 27.80 -5.25 7.93
C ARG A 122 27.11 -4.00 7.39
N ASP A 123 25.91 -4.15 6.85
CA ASP A 123 25.18 -3.06 6.23
C ASP A 123 24.63 -2.11 7.32
N LEU A 124 24.26 -2.62 8.51
CA LEU A 124 23.83 -1.81 9.66
C LEU A 124 24.94 -0.91 10.22
N TYR A 125 26.16 -1.43 10.39
CA TYR A 125 27.26 -0.68 10.99
C TYR A 125 28.53 -0.72 10.13
N ASN A 126 28.90 0.46 9.62
CA ASN A 126 30.13 0.62 8.88
C ASN A 126 31.31 0.83 9.83
N GLU A 127 32.06 -0.23 10.12
CA GLU A 127 33.23 -0.19 11.02
C GLU A 127 34.28 0.85 10.59
N ARG A 128 34.52 1.00 9.28
CA ARG A 128 35.54 1.93 8.75
C ARG A 128 35.16 3.38 9.00
N LYS A 129 33.88 3.72 8.80
CA LYS A 129 33.34 5.07 8.99
C LYS A 129 32.84 5.31 10.42
N LYS A 130 32.82 4.27 11.26
CA LYS A 130 32.22 4.25 12.60
C LYS A 130 30.80 4.84 12.61
N ARG A 131 29.98 4.46 11.63
CA ARG A 131 28.67 5.06 11.39
C ARG A 131 27.62 3.98 11.17
N PHE A 132 26.47 4.15 11.83
CA PHE A 132 25.27 3.35 11.59
C PHE A 132 24.54 3.78 10.33
N ASP A 133 23.95 2.80 9.65
CA ASP A 133 22.94 3.00 8.61
C ASP A 133 21.57 2.56 9.16
N THR A 134 20.78 3.53 9.62
CA THR A 134 19.45 3.27 10.20
C THR A 134 18.44 2.78 9.17
N THR A 135 18.74 2.87 7.87
CA THR A 135 17.85 2.36 6.81
C THR A 135 17.82 0.83 6.76
N GLN A 136 18.75 0.15 7.45
CA GLN A 136 18.80 -1.31 7.54
C GLN A 136 17.94 -1.88 8.67
N ILE A 137 17.38 -1.03 9.54
CA ILE A 137 16.54 -1.46 10.67
C ILE A 137 15.31 -2.26 10.19
N PRO A 138 14.55 -1.82 9.16
CA PRO A 138 13.41 -2.59 8.64
C PRO A 138 13.82 -3.98 8.13
N ASP A 139 14.91 -4.08 7.37
CA ASP A 139 15.40 -5.36 6.83
C ASP A 139 15.79 -6.36 7.93
N ILE A 140 16.37 -5.86 9.05
CA ILE A 140 16.71 -6.67 10.22
C ILE A 140 15.44 -7.13 10.94
N TYR A 141 14.50 -6.22 11.17
CA TYR A 141 13.22 -6.55 11.80
C TYR A 141 12.46 -7.62 11.01
N ASP A 142 12.35 -7.45 9.70
CA ASP A 142 11.69 -8.41 8.80
C ASP A 142 12.41 -9.77 8.80
N SER A 143 13.75 -9.77 8.80
CA SER A 143 14.54 -11.00 8.89
C SER A 143 14.33 -11.72 10.23
N CYS A 144 14.26 -10.97 11.34
CA CYS A 144 13.95 -11.54 12.66
C CYS A 144 12.56 -12.17 12.66
N LYS A 145 11.56 -11.42 12.18
CA LYS A 145 10.16 -11.86 12.11
C LYS A 145 10.00 -13.10 11.24
N TYR A 146 10.63 -13.11 10.06
CA TYR A 146 10.64 -14.26 9.16
C TYR A 146 11.25 -15.49 9.83
N ASP A 147 12.43 -15.37 10.44
CA ASP A 147 13.11 -16.50 11.05
C ASP A 147 12.38 -17.01 12.31
N LEU A 148 11.72 -16.14 13.08
CA LEU A 148 10.86 -16.56 14.20
C LEU A 148 9.61 -17.31 13.75
N LEU A 149 8.99 -16.90 12.64
CA LEU A 149 7.76 -17.53 12.14
C LEU A 149 8.03 -18.83 11.39
N HIS A 150 9.01 -18.82 10.50
CA HIS A 150 9.24 -19.88 9.53
C HIS A 150 10.42 -20.78 9.88
N ASN A 151 11.34 -20.31 10.73
CA ASN A 151 12.56 -21.02 11.12
C ASN A 151 12.63 -21.27 12.64
N SER A 152 11.48 -21.24 13.34
CA SER A 152 11.41 -21.51 14.78
C SER A 152 12.02 -22.86 15.17
N HIS A 153 11.91 -23.87 14.32
CA HIS A 153 12.52 -25.20 14.51
C HIS A 153 14.04 -25.17 14.61
N LEU A 154 14.70 -24.15 14.04
CA LEU A 154 16.16 -23.97 14.14
C LEU A 154 16.59 -23.47 15.53
N ASN A 155 15.65 -23.01 16.36
CA ASN A 155 15.86 -22.54 17.73
C ASN A 155 16.96 -21.46 17.88
N LEU A 156 17.13 -20.57 16.90
CA LEU A 156 18.24 -19.63 16.83
C LEU A 156 18.40 -18.83 18.14
N ASN A 157 19.56 -19.00 18.80
CA ASN A 157 19.82 -18.42 20.11
C ASN A 157 19.78 -16.89 20.04
N GLY A 158 19.09 -16.25 20.98
CA GLY A 158 19.02 -14.78 21.08
C GLY A 158 18.18 -14.09 19.98
N LEU A 159 17.55 -14.83 19.07
CA LEU A 159 16.71 -14.25 18.01
C LEU A 159 15.49 -13.53 18.56
N HIS A 160 14.87 -14.05 19.63
CA HIS A 160 13.74 -13.38 20.29
C HIS A 160 14.12 -12.02 20.89
N ASP A 161 15.29 -11.92 21.52
CA ASP A 161 15.77 -10.66 22.09
C ASP A 161 16.12 -9.66 20.99
N LEU A 162 16.76 -10.13 19.91
CA LEU A 162 17.02 -9.31 18.73
C LEU A 162 15.72 -8.79 18.11
N PHE A 163 14.74 -9.67 17.93
CA PHE A 163 13.43 -9.30 17.40
C PHE A 163 12.81 -8.17 18.22
N LYS A 164 12.82 -8.29 19.55
CA LYS A 164 12.28 -7.26 20.45
C LYS A 164 12.98 -5.91 20.28
N VAL A 165 14.33 -5.90 20.21
CA VAL A 165 15.10 -4.66 20.01
C VAL A 165 14.82 -4.06 18.63
N SER A 166 14.86 -4.90 17.58
CA SER A 166 14.60 -4.47 16.20
C SER A 166 13.18 -3.94 16.02
N GLN A 167 12.17 -4.55 16.65
CA GLN A 167 10.77 -4.11 16.62
C GLN A 167 10.59 -2.72 17.24
N LEU A 168 11.16 -2.48 18.43
CA LEU A 168 11.09 -1.16 19.09
C LEU A 168 11.67 -0.03 18.24
N LEU A 169 12.70 -0.34 17.43
CA LEU A 169 13.25 0.60 16.46
C LEU A 169 12.39 0.70 15.20
N ALA A 170 11.95 -0.43 14.65
CA ALA A 170 11.18 -0.51 13.41
C ALA A 170 9.82 0.21 13.51
N ASP A 171 9.12 0.08 14.65
CA ASP A 171 7.85 0.76 14.94
C ASP A 171 7.94 2.28 14.77
N GLY A 172 9.11 2.86 15.07
CA GLY A 172 9.39 4.28 14.88
C GLY A 172 10.08 4.59 13.56
N VAL A 173 10.90 3.67 13.01
CA VAL A 173 11.66 3.95 11.79
C VAL A 173 10.78 3.88 10.56
N ILE A 174 10.10 2.75 10.36
CA ILE A 174 9.34 2.42 9.15
C ILE A 174 8.33 3.52 8.77
N PRO A 175 7.36 3.89 9.63
CA PRO A 175 6.37 4.92 9.29
C PRO A 175 6.97 6.32 9.07
N ASN A 176 8.15 6.60 9.64
CA ASN A 176 8.80 7.92 9.53
C ASN A 176 9.80 8.04 8.38
N GLU A 177 10.16 6.93 7.75
CA GLU A 177 10.84 6.97 6.44
C GLU A 177 10.02 7.71 5.38
N TYR A 178 8.68 7.68 5.53
CA TYR A 178 7.72 8.34 4.65
C TYR A 178 7.26 9.71 5.18
N GLY A 179 8.05 10.31 6.09
CA GLY A 179 7.86 11.65 6.66
C GLY A 179 7.85 11.61 8.19
N ILE A 180 8.58 12.53 8.83
CA ILE A 180 8.76 12.55 10.30
C ILE A 180 7.69 13.38 11.04
N ASN A 181 6.91 14.18 10.30
CA ASN A 181 5.84 15.01 10.83
C ASN A 181 4.64 15.05 9.86
N PRO A 182 3.44 15.42 10.32
CA PRO A 182 2.21 15.40 9.52
C PRO A 182 2.31 16.12 8.16
N LYS A 183 2.93 17.30 8.11
CA LYS A 183 3.09 18.07 6.87
C LYS A 183 4.03 17.37 5.88
N GLN A 184 5.14 16.82 6.38
CA GLN A 184 6.06 16.07 5.53
C GLN A 184 5.43 14.75 5.05
N LYS A 185 4.70 14.05 5.91
CA LYS A 185 3.94 12.83 5.57
C LYS A 185 2.91 13.10 4.47
N LEU A 186 2.15 14.19 4.58
CA LEU A 186 1.23 14.63 3.53
C LEU A 186 1.98 14.93 2.23
N LYS A 187 3.07 15.71 2.29
CA LYS A 187 3.85 16.07 1.09
C LYS A 187 4.39 14.83 0.37
N ILE A 188 5.05 13.93 1.08
CA ILE A 188 5.59 12.68 0.50
C ILE A 188 4.45 11.81 -0.04
N GLY A 189 3.40 11.62 0.77
CA GLY A 189 2.25 10.80 0.42
C GLY A 189 1.54 11.28 -0.85
N SER A 190 1.29 12.59 -0.96
CA SER A 190 0.63 13.21 -2.12
C SER A 190 1.42 13.07 -3.41
N LYS A 191 2.74 12.90 -3.33
CA LYS A 191 3.59 12.67 -4.50
C LYS A 191 3.62 11.21 -4.91
N ILE A 192 3.79 10.29 -3.96
CA ILE A 192 3.84 8.83 -4.23
C ILE A 192 2.46 8.29 -4.63
N ALA A 193 1.42 8.68 -3.91
CA ALA A 193 0.07 8.17 -4.12
C ALA A 193 -0.71 8.96 -5.21
N ARG A 194 -0.12 9.97 -5.87
CA ARG A 194 -0.85 10.89 -6.77
C ARG A 194 -1.70 10.17 -7.82
N ARG A 195 -1.07 9.26 -8.57
CA ARG A 195 -1.74 8.52 -9.65
C ARG A 195 -2.79 7.55 -9.11
N LEU A 196 -2.50 6.90 -7.98
CA LEU A 196 -3.43 6.02 -7.29
C LEU A 196 -4.67 6.79 -6.82
N LEU A 197 -4.49 7.97 -6.22
CA LEU A 197 -5.59 8.84 -5.80
C LEU A 197 -6.43 9.30 -7.00
N GLY A 198 -5.79 9.70 -8.10
CA GLY A 198 -6.49 10.03 -9.34
C GLY A 198 -7.35 8.88 -9.85
N LYS A 199 -6.81 7.65 -9.83
CA LYS A 199 -7.56 6.45 -10.21
C LYS A 199 -8.75 6.17 -9.29
N ILE A 200 -8.55 6.28 -7.97
CA ILE A 200 -9.62 6.13 -6.98
C ILE A 200 -10.75 7.13 -7.24
N LEU A 201 -10.42 8.40 -7.47
CA LEU A 201 -11.41 9.44 -7.75
C LEU A 201 -12.20 9.18 -9.02
N ILE A 202 -11.53 8.73 -10.09
CA ILE A 202 -12.17 8.33 -11.35
C ILE A 202 -13.13 7.14 -11.11
N ASP A 203 -12.71 6.13 -10.34
CA ASP A 203 -13.55 4.97 -10.04
C ASP A 203 -14.80 5.33 -9.23
N LEU A 204 -14.65 6.21 -8.25
CA LEU A 204 -15.77 6.72 -7.46
C LEU A 204 -16.74 7.52 -8.35
N HIS A 205 -16.21 8.39 -9.22
CA HIS A 205 -17.02 9.16 -10.17
C HIS A 205 -17.81 8.27 -11.13
N ASN A 206 -17.15 7.28 -11.73
CA ASN A 206 -17.79 6.33 -12.66
C ASN A 206 -18.83 5.47 -11.98
N THR A 207 -18.57 5.02 -10.74
CA THR A 207 -19.54 4.26 -9.96
C THR A 207 -20.79 5.11 -9.71
N ARG A 208 -20.62 6.39 -9.38
CA ARG A 208 -21.76 7.30 -9.16
C ARG A 208 -22.56 7.52 -10.43
N ARG A 209 -21.90 7.76 -11.57
CA ARG A 209 -22.56 7.98 -12.86
C ARG A 209 -23.42 6.78 -13.28
N GLU A 210 -22.87 5.58 -13.24
CA GLU A 210 -23.58 4.36 -13.64
C GLU A 210 -24.79 4.05 -12.75
N ILE A 211 -24.69 4.26 -11.43
CA ILE A 211 -25.84 4.06 -10.52
C ILE A 211 -26.96 5.06 -10.86
N THR A 212 -26.62 6.32 -11.14
CA THR A 212 -27.61 7.33 -11.53
C THR A 212 -28.29 6.97 -12.86
N GLU A 213 -27.55 6.44 -13.84
CA GLU A 213 -28.10 5.99 -15.12
C GLU A 213 -29.08 4.82 -14.94
N VAL A 214 -28.71 3.80 -14.15
CA VAL A 214 -29.59 2.67 -13.83
C VAL A 214 -30.85 3.14 -13.08
N ALA A 215 -30.71 4.09 -12.16
CA ALA A 215 -31.84 4.67 -11.45
C ALA A 215 -32.79 5.45 -12.40
N ALA A 216 -32.24 6.24 -13.33
CA ALA A 216 -33.03 6.98 -14.33
C ALA A 216 -33.76 6.06 -15.33
N GLU A 217 -33.14 4.94 -15.70
CA GLU A 217 -33.80 3.92 -16.52
C GLU A 217 -34.89 3.14 -15.78
N SER A 218 -34.80 3.06 -14.44
CA SER A 218 -35.81 2.41 -13.61
C SER A 218 -37.04 3.30 -13.39
N SER A 219 -36.85 4.63 -13.25
CA SER A 219 -37.93 5.60 -13.05
C SER A 219 -38.71 5.94 -14.32
N THR A 220 -38.12 5.75 -15.50
CA THR A 220 -38.78 5.95 -16.81
C THR A 220 -39.66 4.77 -17.26
N ARG A 221 -39.68 3.64 -16.52
CA ARG A 221 -40.46 2.44 -16.87
C ARG A 221 -41.76 2.26 -16.08
N HIS A 222 -42.37 3.35 -15.63
CA HIS A 222 -43.75 3.33 -15.12
C HIS A 222 -44.80 3.39 -16.24
N ASP A 223 -44.66 2.55 -17.27
CA ASP A 223 -45.76 2.18 -18.17
C ASP A 223 -45.95 0.66 -18.12
N PRO A 224 -47.16 0.15 -17.81
CA PRO A 224 -47.38 -1.26 -17.56
C PRO A 224 -47.52 -2.01 -18.89
N ILE A 225 -46.41 -2.38 -19.52
CA ILE A 225 -46.41 -3.41 -20.55
C ILE A 225 -45.42 -4.49 -20.18
N VAL A 226 -45.98 -5.65 -19.82
CA VAL A 226 -45.31 -6.91 -19.54
C VAL A 226 -44.41 -7.27 -20.73
N VAL A 227 -43.09 -7.17 -20.56
CA VAL A 227 -42.12 -7.74 -21.50
C VAL A 227 -41.17 -8.64 -20.72
N SER A 228 -41.18 -9.92 -21.11
CA SER A 228 -40.45 -11.04 -20.50
C SER A 228 -38.96 -10.78 -20.30
N SER A 229 -38.47 -11.17 -19.12
CA SER A 229 -37.12 -11.02 -18.56
C SER A 229 -35.96 -11.64 -19.36
N THR A 230 -36.20 -12.26 -20.51
CA THR A 230 -35.16 -12.89 -21.35
C THR A 230 -34.61 -11.99 -22.46
N LYS A 231 -35.29 -10.90 -22.85
CA LYS A 231 -34.80 -9.97 -23.90
C LYS A 231 -34.00 -8.76 -23.40
N ARG A 232 -33.83 -8.60 -22.08
CA ARG A 232 -33.02 -7.54 -21.46
C ARG A 232 -31.51 -7.82 -21.52
N LYS A 233 -31.09 -9.05 -21.87
CA LYS A 233 -29.70 -9.55 -21.70
C LYS A 233 -28.71 -9.24 -22.84
N GLU A 234 -29.14 -8.79 -24.01
CA GLU A 234 -28.21 -8.65 -25.17
C GLU A 234 -28.06 -7.23 -25.71
N ARG A 235 -28.89 -6.27 -25.29
CA ARG A 235 -28.95 -4.96 -25.95
C ARG A 235 -27.92 -3.93 -25.50
N CYS A 236 -27.24 -4.12 -24.37
CA CYS A 236 -26.28 -3.13 -23.85
C CYS A 236 -24.82 -3.35 -24.32
N TYR A 237 -24.53 -4.43 -25.06
CA TYR A 237 -23.15 -4.83 -25.40
C TYR A 237 -22.82 -4.78 -26.90
N HIS A 238 -23.75 -4.39 -27.77
CA HIS A 238 -23.55 -4.52 -29.22
C HIS A 238 -23.47 -3.21 -30.03
N ASP A 239 -23.63 -2.05 -29.40
CA ASP A 239 -23.71 -0.77 -30.13
C ASP A 239 -22.34 -0.11 -30.42
N SER A 240 -21.23 -0.76 -30.10
CA SER A 240 -19.87 -0.25 -30.42
C SER A 240 -19.16 -0.98 -31.56
N VAL A 241 -19.82 -1.89 -32.28
CA VAL A 241 -19.22 -2.60 -33.42
C VAL A 241 -20.16 -2.60 -34.62
N ARG A 242 -20.27 -1.47 -35.30
CA ARG A 242 -20.65 -1.44 -36.72
C ARG A 242 -19.61 -0.68 -37.53
N ASN A 243 -18.85 -1.49 -38.26
CA ASN A 243 -17.92 -1.13 -39.31
C ASN A 243 -18.72 -0.55 -40.49
N GLU A 244 -18.52 0.70 -40.87
CA GLU A 244 -18.87 1.19 -42.20
C GLU A 244 -17.60 1.69 -42.90
N ASN A 245 -17.14 0.88 -43.86
CA ASN A 245 -16.26 1.32 -44.93
C ASN A 245 -17.12 2.04 -45.97
N PHE A 246 -17.01 3.35 -46.09
CA PHE A 246 -17.29 4.05 -47.35
C PHE A 246 -16.49 5.36 -47.44
N GLU A 247 -15.81 5.53 -48.58
CA GLU A 247 -14.95 6.67 -48.92
C GLU A 247 -15.75 7.97 -49.10
N GLY A 248 -15.15 9.13 -48.76
CA GLY A 248 -15.55 10.42 -49.33
C GLY A 248 -15.29 11.68 -48.49
N SER A 249 -14.20 12.38 -48.83
CA SER A 249 -14.06 13.86 -48.91
C SER A 249 -14.36 14.81 -47.72
N SER A 250 -13.27 15.47 -47.30
CA SER A 250 -13.09 16.92 -47.02
C SER A 250 -13.76 17.63 -45.82
N THR A 251 -12.89 18.46 -45.19
CA THR A 251 -13.07 19.70 -44.40
C THR A 251 -13.44 19.63 -42.92
N ASP A 252 -12.44 20.01 -42.11
CA ASP A 252 -12.42 20.77 -40.85
C ASP A 252 -13.66 20.78 -39.93
N GLU A 253 -13.51 20.19 -38.73
CA GLU A 253 -13.74 20.84 -37.44
C GLU A 253 -13.15 19.99 -36.30
N LYS A 254 -12.24 20.57 -35.49
CA LYS A 254 -11.58 19.89 -34.36
C LYS A 254 -12.54 19.78 -33.18
N SER A 255 -13.13 18.60 -32.97
CA SER A 255 -13.65 18.18 -31.67
C SER A 255 -12.64 17.26 -30.99
N VAL A 256 -12.38 17.52 -29.70
CA VAL A 256 -11.41 16.78 -28.88
C VAL A 256 -12.10 15.53 -28.36
N ASP A 257 -12.02 14.45 -29.12
CA ASP A 257 -12.45 13.12 -28.67
C ASP A 257 -11.37 12.53 -27.75
N LEU A 258 -11.57 12.68 -26.44
CA LEU A 258 -10.68 12.12 -25.43
C LEU A 258 -11.06 10.66 -25.15
N ASP A 259 -10.56 9.75 -26.00
CA ASP A 259 -9.99 8.45 -25.63
C ASP A 259 -10.79 7.54 -24.64
N SER A 260 -12.07 7.29 -24.95
CA SER A 260 -12.98 6.32 -24.26
C SER A 260 -12.38 4.90 -24.07
N HIS A 261 -11.43 4.50 -24.91
CA HIS A 261 -10.80 3.17 -24.85
C HIS A 261 -9.76 3.00 -23.73
N LYS A 262 -9.33 4.07 -23.04
CA LYS A 262 -8.39 3.95 -21.89
C LYS A 262 -9.07 3.69 -20.56
N GLU A 263 -10.34 4.07 -20.38
CA GLU A 263 -11.04 4.00 -19.09
C GLU A 263 -11.39 2.56 -18.65
N THR A 264 -11.63 1.66 -19.60
CA THR A 264 -12.07 0.28 -19.32
C THR A 264 -10.94 -0.67 -18.94
N LYS A 265 -9.68 -0.25 -19.09
CA LYS A 265 -8.50 -1.13 -18.92
C LYS A 265 -8.30 -1.65 -17.49
N TYR A 266 -8.86 -0.98 -16.49
CA TYR A 266 -8.66 -1.29 -15.06
C TYR A 266 -9.94 -1.66 -14.31
N CYS A 267 -11.08 -1.73 -15.01
CA CYS A 267 -12.30 -2.25 -14.42
C CYS A 267 -12.26 -3.78 -14.45
N LEU A 268 -12.55 -4.42 -13.31
CA LEU A 268 -12.78 -5.86 -13.30
C LEU A 268 -13.99 -6.17 -14.22
N ASP A 269 -13.78 -7.08 -15.16
CA ASP A 269 -14.83 -7.57 -16.03
C ASP A 269 -15.88 -8.31 -15.18
N PRO A 270 -17.16 -7.86 -15.20
CA PRO A 270 -18.25 -8.48 -14.43
C PRO A 270 -18.41 -9.98 -14.68
N LYS A 271 -18.03 -10.47 -15.87
CA LYS A 271 -18.10 -11.89 -16.23
C LYS A 271 -17.21 -12.78 -15.35
N TYR A 272 -16.12 -12.23 -14.81
CA TYR A 272 -15.17 -12.96 -13.97
C TYR A 272 -15.30 -12.62 -12.48
N ALA A 273 -16.11 -11.62 -12.12
CA ALA A 273 -16.26 -11.15 -10.75
C ALA A 273 -17.32 -11.94 -9.94
N ASN A 274 -18.06 -12.88 -10.54
CA ASN A 274 -19.19 -13.62 -9.93
C ASN A 274 -20.24 -12.75 -9.22
N VAL A 275 -20.24 -11.44 -9.49
CA VAL A 275 -21.20 -10.48 -8.93
C VAL A 275 -21.87 -9.77 -10.10
N LEU A 276 -23.09 -10.25 -10.41
CA LEU A 276 -23.92 -9.74 -11.51
C LEU A 276 -24.71 -8.49 -11.12
N ASP A 277 -24.77 -8.17 -9.83
CA ASP A 277 -25.51 -7.04 -9.29
C ASP A 277 -24.69 -5.74 -9.41
N PRO A 278 -25.18 -4.71 -10.14
CA PRO A 278 -24.51 -3.42 -10.27
C PRO A 278 -24.14 -2.79 -8.92
N GLU A 279 -24.95 -3.01 -7.88
CA GLU A 279 -24.77 -2.44 -6.54
C GLU A 279 -23.63 -3.09 -5.74
N ARG A 280 -23.15 -4.27 -6.18
CA ARG A 280 -22.11 -5.04 -5.47
C ARG A 280 -20.82 -5.19 -6.26
N ARG A 281 -20.67 -4.42 -7.35
CA ARG A 281 -19.54 -4.54 -8.27
C ARG A 281 -18.24 -4.03 -7.65
N VAL A 282 -17.21 -4.87 -7.67
CA VAL A 282 -15.83 -4.43 -7.39
C VAL A 282 -15.27 -3.78 -8.66
N ARG A 283 -14.95 -2.48 -8.59
CA ARG A 283 -14.41 -1.72 -9.73
C ARG A 283 -12.97 -2.07 -10.01
N THR A 284 -12.13 -1.87 -9.01
CA THR A 284 -10.69 -1.99 -9.15
C THR A 284 -10.13 -2.70 -7.92
N ARG A 285 -9.21 -3.62 -8.18
CA ARG A 285 -8.40 -4.29 -7.16
C ARG A 285 -6.95 -4.09 -7.54
N LEU A 286 -6.15 -3.61 -6.59
CA LEU A 286 -4.74 -3.34 -6.79
C LEU A 286 -3.95 -4.10 -5.72
N TYR A 287 -2.80 -4.66 -6.11
CA TYR A 287 -1.87 -5.30 -5.20
C TYR A 287 -0.58 -4.50 -5.21
N PHE A 288 -0.08 -4.18 -4.02
CA PHE A 288 1.17 -3.45 -3.85
C PHE A 288 2.20 -4.42 -3.30
N THR A 289 3.40 -4.42 -3.89
CA THR A 289 4.56 -5.14 -3.36
C THR A 289 5.51 -4.21 -2.61
N SER A 290 5.21 -2.90 -2.57
CA SER A 290 6.02 -1.88 -1.91
C SER A 290 5.22 -1.25 -0.79
N GLU A 291 5.75 -1.34 0.42
CA GLU A 291 5.23 -0.73 1.63
C GLU A 291 5.00 0.79 1.47
N SER A 292 5.87 1.45 0.70
CA SER A 292 5.81 2.91 0.47
C SER A 292 4.46 3.40 -0.04
N HIS A 293 3.76 2.62 -0.87
CA HIS A 293 2.45 3.00 -1.42
C HIS A 293 1.36 2.99 -0.36
N ILE A 294 1.39 2.01 0.55
CA ILE A 294 0.39 1.84 1.60
C ILE A 294 0.53 2.96 2.64
N HIS A 295 1.76 3.21 3.13
CA HIS A 295 2.00 4.34 4.05
C HIS A 295 1.70 5.68 3.40
N SER A 296 2.07 5.87 2.13
CA SER A 296 1.80 7.12 1.41
C SER A 296 0.31 7.39 1.26
N LEU A 297 -0.48 6.39 0.85
CA LEU A 297 -1.93 6.54 0.76
C LEU A 297 -2.53 6.82 2.14
N MET A 298 -2.11 6.09 3.17
CA MET A 298 -2.61 6.29 4.53
C MET A 298 -2.26 7.68 5.08
N ASN A 299 -1.05 8.17 4.81
CA ASN A 299 -0.61 9.52 5.20
C ASN A 299 -1.45 10.60 4.53
N VAL A 300 -1.78 10.46 3.24
CA VAL A 300 -2.67 11.41 2.57
C VAL A 300 -4.06 11.40 3.21
N LEU A 301 -4.64 10.22 3.44
CA LEU A 301 -5.97 10.12 4.06
C LEU A 301 -5.98 10.73 5.47
N ARG A 302 -4.93 10.51 6.26
CA ARG A 302 -4.80 11.07 7.61
C ARG A 302 -4.67 12.58 7.62
N TYR A 303 -3.84 13.11 6.71
CA TYR A 303 -3.32 14.48 6.84
C TYR A 303 -3.79 15.43 5.75
N CYS A 304 -4.66 15.02 4.82
CA CYS A 304 -5.12 15.89 3.73
C CYS A 304 -5.70 17.23 4.22
N TYR A 305 -6.33 17.26 5.39
CA TYR A 305 -6.86 18.47 6.01
C TYR A 305 -5.80 19.54 6.35
N LEU A 306 -4.51 19.19 6.32
CA LEU A 306 -3.40 20.12 6.50
C LEU A 306 -3.05 20.88 5.22
N ASP A 307 -3.66 20.53 4.08
CA ASP A 307 -3.52 21.29 2.84
C ASP A 307 -4.21 22.66 2.98
N GLU A 308 -3.53 23.73 2.55
CA GLU A 308 -4.02 25.10 2.69
C GLU A 308 -5.35 25.33 1.94
N SER A 309 -5.60 24.56 0.87
CA SER A 309 -6.86 24.63 0.12
C SER A 309 -8.07 24.07 0.88
N LEU A 310 -7.83 23.29 1.94
CA LEU A 310 -8.85 22.65 2.79
C LEU A 310 -8.92 23.29 4.18
N ASN A 311 -8.43 24.53 4.32
CA ASN A 311 -8.38 25.19 5.62
C ASN A 311 -9.78 25.38 6.21
N GLY A 312 -10.03 24.75 7.37
CA GLY A 312 -11.32 24.75 8.05
C GLY A 312 -12.23 23.55 7.73
N GLU A 313 -11.84 22.70 6.78
CA GLU A 313 -12.53 21.43 6.52
C GLU A 313 -12.21 20.39 7.61
N GLU A 314 -13.17 19.51 7.87
CA GLU A 314 -12.97 18.39 8.80
C GLU A 314 -12.03 17.33 8.20
N SER A 315 -11.37 16.57 9.07
CA SER A 315 -10.55 15.44 8.63
C SER A 315 -11.40 14.37 7.95
N LEU A 316 -10.87 13.79 6.87
CA LEU A 316 -11.50 12.65 6.19
C LEU A 316 -11.63 11.43 7.11
N ILE A 317 -10.76 11.34 8.13
CA ILE A 317 -10.74 10.25 9.09
C ILE A 317 -11.41 10.71 10.39
N CYS A 318 -12.46 10.02 10.80
CA CYS A 318 -13.14 10.30 12.06
C CYS A 318 -12.23 9.98 13.26
N LYS A 319 -12.52 10.58 14.42
CA LYS A 319 -11.71 10.41 15.64
C LYS A 319 -11.48 8.95 16.02
N ASN A 320 -12.53 8.11 15.96
CA ASN A 320 -12.41 6.67 16.26
C ASN A 320 -11.42 5.98 15.32
N ALA A 321 -11.50 6.26 14.02
CA ALA A 321 -10.59 5.69 13.04
C ALA A 321 -9.15 6.20 13.27
N SER A 322 -8.98 7.47 13.63
CA SER A 322 -7.68 8.03 14.04
C SER A 322 -7.09 7.29 15.24
N ASP A 323 -7.89 7.02 16.28
CA ASP A 323 -7.45 6.30 17.47
C ASP A 323 -7.06 4.84 17.17
N HIS A 324 -7.78 4.17 16.26
CA HIS A 324 -7.40 2.84 15.79
C HIS A 324 -6.07 2.87 15.04
N LEU A 325 -5.97 3.82 14.12
CA LEU A 325 -4.80 4.03 13.28
C LEU A 325 -3.56 4.47 14.08
N PHE A 326 -3.73 5.12 15.23
CA PHE A 326 -2.66 5.43 16.18
C PHE A 326 -2.12 4.17 16.88
N LYS A 327 -2.98 3.18 17.12
CA LYS A 327 -2.62 1.91 17.78
C LYS A 327 -2.05 0.89 16.79
N THR A 328 -2.28 1.06 15.50
CA THR A 328 -1.73 0.20 14.45
C THR A 328 -0.26 0.53 14.21
N LYS A 329 0.63 -0.34 14.68
CA LYS A 329 2.08 -0.17 14.54
C LYS A 329 2.63 -0.63 13.18
N GLU A 330 1.99 -1.61 12.57
CA GLU A 330 2.48 -2.24 11.35
C GLU A 330 1.36 -2.41 10.32
N LEU A 331 1.71 -2.24 9.04
CA LEU A 331 0.86 -2.52 7.89
C LEU A 331 1.47 -3.68 7.10
N ASP A 332 1.21 -4.89 7.59
CA ASP A 332 1.73 -6.15 7.04
C ASP A 332 1.35 -6.39 5.57
N TYR A 333 2.02 -7.36 4.94
CA TYR A 333 1.79 -7.79 3.56
C TYR A 333 0.31 -8.08 3.21
N MET A 334 -0.51 -8.51 4.19
CA MET A 334 -1.94 -8.78 4.02
C MET A 334 -2.86 -7.60 4.34
N SER A 335 -2.29 -6.41 4.59
CA SER A 335 -3.07 -5.20 4.81
C SER A 335 -3.87 -4.83 3.55
N TYR A 336 -5.17 -4.62 3.73
CA TYR A 336 -6.07 -4.20 2.67
C TYR A 336 -6.76 -2.89 3.01
N ILE A 337 -6.84 -1.99 2.02
CA ILE A 337 -7.63 -0.77 2.10
C ILE A 337 -8.84 -0.98 1.20
N VAL A 338 -10.04 -0.97 1.79
CA VAL A 338 -11.30 -1.18 1.07
C VAL A 338 -12.07 0.14 1.05
N LEU A 339 -12.18 0.73 -0.13
CA LEU A 339 -13.02 1.90 -0.36
C LEU A 339 -14.39 1.43 -0.83
N ARG A 340 -15.42 1.81 -0.07
CA ARG A 340 -16.82 1.51 -0.39
C ARG A 340 -17.57 2.82 -0.52
N MET A 341 -18.41 2.91 -1.55
CA MET A 341 -19.31 4.02 -1.75
C MET A 341 -20.72 3.54 -1.41
N PHE A 342 -21.44 4.31 -0.62
CA PHE A 342 -22.81 4.03 -0.22
C PHE A 342 -23.70 5.19 -0.60
N GLU A 343 -24.97 4.90 -0.85
CA GLU A 343 -26.00 5.93 -0.98
C GLU A 343 -26.24 6.60 0.37
N ASN A 344 -26.33 7.93 0.36
CA ASN A 344 -26.72 8.68 1.54
C ASN A 344 -28.24 8.89 1.53
N THR A 345 -28.95 8.10 2.34
CA THR A 345 -30.42 8.14 2.44
C THR A 345 -30.94 9.39 3.15
N GLU A 346 -30.12 10.12 3.90
CA GLU A 346 -30.53 11.35 4.59
C GLU A 346 -30.71 12.54 3.64
N VAL A 347 -30.03 12.51 2.50
CA VAL A 347 -30.12 13.54 1.45
C VAL A 347 -31.36 13.32 0.56
N LEU A 348 -31.97 12.13 0.61
CA LEU A 348 -33.21 11.79 -0.10
C LEU A 348 -34.50 12.24 0.62
N LYS A 349 -34.42 13.21 1.53
CA LYS A 349 -35.63 13.92 1.98
C LYS A 349 -36.19 14.71 0.80
N PHE A 350 -37.06 14.07 0.02
CA PHE A 350 -37.85 14.70 -1.03
C PHE A 350 -38.67 15.86 -0.46
N PRO A 351 -38.91 16.94 -1.25
CA PRO A 351 -39.68 18.11 -0.86
C PRO A 351 -41.14 17.82 -0.51
#